data_AF-A0A519V3K9-F1
#
_entry.id   AF-A0A519V3K9-F1
#
_cell.length_a   1.000
_cell.length_b   1.000
_cell.length_c   1.000
_cell.angle_alpha   90.00
_cell.angle_beta   90.00
_cell.angle_gamma   90.00
#
_symmetry.space_group_name_H-M   'P 1'
#
loop_
_entity.id
_entity.type
_entity.pdbx_description
1 polymer ?
#
loop_
_entity_poly.entity_id
_entity_poly.type
_entity_poly.pdbx_seq_one_letter_code
_entity_poly.pdbx_strand_id
1 'polypeptide(L)'
;MLPTDQFSTDFLQVAYRPDLGQLTGRWLRSVSEPELHVGYEALRQVALQHQCGCWLIDSRRRTNRSFNGPEWVTTEFLPRCSASWACR
;
A
#
# COMPACT_ATOMS: atom_id res chain seq x y z
N MET A 1 10.25 -14.68 12.98
CA MET A 1 10.14 -13.43 12.21
C MET A 1 9.76 -13.80 10.78
N LEU A 2 8.56 -13.45 10.31
CA LEU A 2 8.21 -13.64 8.91
C LEU A 2 9.00 -12.65 8.06
N PRO A 3 9.54 -13.05 6.89
CA PRO A 3 10.27 -12.16 6.02
C PRO A 3 9.32 -11.04 5.57
N THR A 4 9.55 -9.85 6.12
CA THR A 4 8.77 -8.62 5.85
C THR A 4 9.18 -7.98 4.51
N ASP A 5 10.07 -8.63 3.77
CA ASP A 5 10.89 -7.96 2.75
C ASP A 5 10.45 -8.24 1.32
N GLN A 6 9.71 -9.33 1.05
CA GLN A 6 9.50 -9.79 -0.34
C GLN A 6 8.71 -8.81 -1.23
N PHE A 7 8.00 -7.84 -0.63
CA PHE A 7 7.28 -6.77 -1.33
C PHE A 7 7.74 -5.37 -0.95
N SER A 8 8.77 -5.26 -0.12
CA SER A 8 9.34 -3.97 0.23
C SER A 8 10.22 -3.48 -0.92
N THR A 9 10.20 -2.18 -1.16
CA THR A 9 11.05 -1.48 -2.13
C THR A 9 11.96 -0.48 -1.40
N ASP A 10 12.92 0.13 -2.10
CA ASP A 10 13.77 1.19 -1.55
C ASP A 10 13.00 2.41 -1.02
N PHE A 11 11.71 2.53 -1.34
CA PHE A 11 10.87 3.66 -0.97
C PHE A 11 9.62 3.30 -0.16
N LEU A 12 9.27 2.01 -0.07
CA LEU A 12 8.10 1.54 0.68
C LEU A 12 8.43 0.24 1.43
N GLN A 13 8.27 0.27 2.75
CA GLN A 13 8.27 -0.95 3.55
C GLN A 13 6.83 -1.48 3.70
N VAL A 14 6.65 -2.78 3.46
CA VAL A 14 5.34 -3.45 3.54
C VAL A 14 5.37 -4.53 4.61
N ALA A 15 4.43 -4.52 5.54
CA ALA A 15 4.36 -5.53 6.61
C ALA A 15 2.92 -5.95 6.90
N TYR A 16 2.65 -7.26 6.86
CA TYR A 16 1.40 -7.86 7.30
C TYR A 16 1.52 -8.35 8.75
N ARG A 17 0.54 -7.98 9.58
CA ARG A 17 0.41 -8.37 10.98
C ARG A 17 -0.77 -9.35 11.12
N PRO A 18 -0.52 -10.67 11.11
CA PRO A 18 -1.59 -11.66 11.18
C PRO A 18 -2.36 -11.58 12.50
N ASP A 19 -1.69 -11.22 13.59
CA ASP A 19 -2.28 -11.03 14.92
C ASP A 19 -3.34 -9.91 14.97
N LEU A 20 -3.26 -8.93 14.08
CA LEU A 20 -4.20 -7.81 13.97
C LEU A 20 -5.06 -7.86 12.70
N GLY A 21 -4.80 -8.83 11.81
CA GLY A 21 -5.41 -8.87 10.47
C GLY A 21 -5.14 -7.60 9.66
N GLN A 22 -3.98 -6.98 9.83
CA GLN A 22 -3.69 -5.64 9.31
C GLN A 22 -2.46 -5.62 8.40
N LEU A 23 -2.57 -4.91 7.27
CA LEU A 23 -1.47 -4.59 6.38
C LEU A 23 -0.98 -3.17 6.66
N THR A 24 0.34 -2.99 6.74
CA THR A 24 0.96 -1.69 6.93
C THR A 24 1.90 -1.37 5.77
N GLY A 25 1.81 -0.14 5.26
CA GLY A 25 2.70 0.40 4.23
C GLY A 25 3.37 1.67 4.74
N ARG A 26 4.70 1.69 4.79
CA ARG A 26 5.47 2.83 5.31
C ARG A 26 6.36 3.43 4.25
N TRP A 27 6.04 4.64 3.82
CA TRP A 27 6.88 5.39 2.89
C TRP A 27 8.17 5.81 3.59
N LEU A 28 9.30 5.47 2.98
CA LEU A 28 10.63 5.74 3.54
C LEU A 28 11.14 7.13 3.15
N ARG A 29 10.63 7.67 2.05
CA ARG A 29 10.94 9.01 1.51
C ARG A 29 9.75 9.55 0.70
N SER A 30 9.89 10.77 0.20
CA SER A 30 9.04 11.25 -0.91
C SER A 30 9.31 10.42 -2.16
N VAL A 31 8.24 10.15 -2.90
CA VAL A 31 8.23 9.30 -4.09
C VAL A 31 7.65 10.07 -5.26
N SER A 32 8.11 9.75 -6.46
CA SER A 32 7.47 10.16 -7.71
C SER A 32 6.14 9.44 -7.92
N GLU A 33 5.33 9.90 -8.88
CA GLU A 33 4.06 9.23 -9.21
C GLU A 33 4.25 7.76 -9.70
N PRO A 34 5.24 7.43 -10.55
CA PRO A 34 5.49 6.02 -10.91
C PRO A 34 5.84 5.15 -9.69
N GLU A 35 6.67 5.67 -8.78
CA GLU A 35 7.03 4.98 -7.53
C GLU A 35 5.82 4.82 -6.60
N LEU A 36 4.91 5.80 -6.59
CA LEU A 36 3.65 5.71 -5.88
C LEU A 36 2.81 4.53 -6.39
N HIS A 37 2.63 4.42 -7.72
CA HIS A 37 1.87 3.33 -8.33
C HIS A 37 2.49 1.96 -8.00
N VAL A 38 3.82 1.84 -8.13
CA VAL A 38 4.55 0.61 -7.77
C VAL A 38 4.33 0.24 -6.30
N GLY A 39 4.42 1.21 -5.39
CA GLY A 39 4.22 0.95 -3.97
C GLY A 39 2.78 0.53 -3.62
N TYR A 40 1.77 1.15 -4.24
CA TYR A 40 0.38 0.74 -4.03
C TYR A 40 0.07 -0.63 -4.62
N GLU A 41 0.65 -1.00 -5.77
CA GLU A 41 0.48 -2.35 -6.32
C GLU A 41 1.16 -3.40 -5.45
N ALA A 42 2.34 -3.11 -4.88
CA ALA A 42 3.00 -3.99 -3.91
C ALA A 42 2.09 -4.25 -2.69
N LEU A 43 1.47 -3.21 -2.13
CA LEU A 43 0.48 -3.36 -1.05
C LEU A 43 -0.72 -4.21 -1.46
N ARG A 44 -1.23 -4.01 -2.68
CA ARG A 44 -2.35 -4.79 -3.22
C ARG A 44 -2.01 -6.27 -3.33
N GLN A 45 -0.81 -6.62 -3.78
CA GLN A 45 -0.38 -8.00 -3.88
C GLN A 45 -0.35 -8.68 -2.50
N VAL A 46 0.17 -8.00 -1.48
CA VAL A 46 0.19 -8.54 -0.10
C VAL A 46 -1.22 -8.70 0.45
N ALA A 47 -2.08 -7.70 0.23
CA ALA A 47 -3.47 -7.75 0.65
C ALA A 47 -4.25 -8.90 -0.01
N LEU A 48 -4.01 -9.17 -1.29
CA LEU A 48 -4.62 -10.30 -2.00
C LEU A 48 -4.12 -11.64 -1.45
N GLN A 49 -2.81 -11.77 -1.20
CA GLN A 49 -2.23 -12.99 -0.64
C GLN A 49 -2.75 -13.33 0.76
N HIS A 50 -2.99 -12.31 1.58
CA HIS A 50 -3.45 -12.47 2.97
C HIS A 50 -4.95 -12.19 3.17
N GLN A 51 -5.69 -11.94 2.09
CA GLN A 51 -7.11 -11.57 2.12
C GLN A 51 -7.41 -10.43 3.12
N CYS A 52 -6.54 -9.42 3.17
CA CYS A 52 -6.56 -8.36 4.17
C CYS A 52 -7.09 -7.04 3.59
N GLY A 53 -8.24 -6.59 4.09
CA GLY A 53 -8.83 -5.28 3.73
C GLY A 53 -8.41 -4.11 4.64
N CYS A 54 -7.82 -4.39 5.80
CA CYS A 54 -7.46 -3.38 6.79
C CYS A 54 -6.04 -2.85 6.57
N TRP A 55 -5.90 -1.64 6.01
CA TRP A 55 -4.62 -1.07 5.61
C TRP A 55 -4.29 0.19 6.43
N LEU A 56 -3.05 0.28 6.92
CA LEU A 56 -2.50 1.52 7.51
C LEU A 56 -1.32 2.02 6.68
N ILE A 57 -1.41 3.27 6.22
CA ILE A 57 -0.37 3.88 5.38
C ILE A 57 0.33 5.01 6.13
N ASP A 58 1.59 4.77 6.53
CA ASP A 58 2.47 5.78 7.11
C ASP A 58 3.05 6.67 6.00
N SER A 59 2.41 7.82 5.77
CA SER A 59 2.80 8.82 4.77
C SER A 59 3.48 10.06 5.36
N ARG A 60 3.90 10.02 6.63
CA ARG A 60 4.52 11.16 7.32
C ARG A 60 5.79 11.69 6.62
N ARG A 61 6.50 10.84 5.89
CA ARG A 61 7.73 11.19 5.16
C ARG A 61 7.48 11.71 3.74
N ARG A 62 6.22 11.77 3.28
CA ARG A 62 5.86 12.33 1.99
C ARG A 62 5.62 13.83 2.15
N THR A 63 6.68 14.61 1.99
CA THR A 63 6.67 16.08 2.16
C THR A 63 5.93 16.81 1.05
N ASN A 64 5.76 16.19 -0.13
CA ASN A 64 5.04 16.78 -1.26
C ASN A 64 3.75 15.99 -1.57
N ARG A 65 2.73 16.12 -0.72
CA ARG A 65 1.44 15.43 -0.92
C ARG A 65 0.64 15.96 -2.12
N SER A 66 0.81 17.24 -2.46
CA SER A 66 0.06 17.89 -3.54
C SER A 66 0.48 17.48 -4.96
N PHE A 67 1.68 16.89 -5.13
CA PHE A 67 2.19 16.46 -6.44
C PHE A 67 2.15 14.94 -6.66
N ASN A 68 1.75 14.14 -5.67
CA ASN A 68 1.99 12.69 -5.70
C ASN A 68 0.69 11.89 -5.57
N GLY A 69 -0.18 11.97 -6.58
CA GLY A 69 -1.25 11.01 -6.83
C GLY A 69 -2.26 10.70 -5.72
N PRO A 70 -2.65 11.62 -4.79
CA PRO A 70 -3.77 11.33 -3.90
C PRO A 70 -5.09 11.13 -4.67
N GLU A 71 -5.25 11.78 -5.83
CA GLU A 71 -6.41 11.61 -6.70
C GLU A 71 -6.46 10.20 -7.30
N TRP A 72 -5.40 9.76 -8.00
CA TRP A 72 -5.34 8.40 -8.56
C TRP A 72 -5.63 7.31 -7.53
N VAL A 73 -5.12 7.47 -6.30
CA VAL A 73 -5.37 6.51 -5.22
C VAL A 73 -6.87 6.38 -4.94
N THR A 74 -7.59 7.50 -4.86
CA THR A 74 -9.01 7.51 -4.47
C THR A 74 -9.95 7.25 -5.65
N THR A 75 -9.62 7.74 -6.84
CA THR A 75 -10.50 7.67 -8.02
C THR A 75 -10.29 6.40 -8.85
N GLU A 76 -9.09 5.82 -8.83
CA GLU A 76 -8.75 4.67 -9.67
C GLU A 76 -8.33 3.44 -8.87
N PHE A 77 -7.36 3.59 -7.95
CA PHE A 77 -6.78 2.43 -7.26
C PHE A 77 -7.73 1.79 -6.25
N LEU A 78 -8.28 2.56 -5.31
CA LEU A 78 -9.18 2.04 -4.27
C LEU A 78 -10.44 1.38 -4.86
N PRO A 79 -11.09 1.93 -5.91
CA PRO A 79 -12.20 1.26 -6.61
C PRO A 79 -11.84 -0.08 -7.27
N ARG A 80 -10.57 -0.30 -7.68
CA ARG A 80 -10.12 -1.62 -8.19
C ARG A 80 -9.93 -2.63 -7.05
N CYS A 81 -9.45 -2.16 -5.89
CA CYS A 81 -9.32 -2.99 -4.69
C CYS A 81 -10.72 -3.42 -4.21
N SER A 82 -11.60 -2.44 -3.98
CA SER A 82 -12.99 -2.43 -4.44
C SER A 82 -13.66 -3.72 -4.90
N ALA A 83 -13.73 -3.81 -6.22
CA ALA A 83 -14.35 -4.88 -6.95
C ALA A 83 -13.75 -6.26 -6.66
N SER A 84 -12.50 -6.32 -6.17
CA SER A 84 -11.85 -7.60 -5.83
C SER A 84 -12.35 -8.17 -4.50
N TRP A 85 -12.98 -7.35 -3.63
CA TRP A 85 -13.55 -7.78 -2.35
C TRP A 85 -15.09 -7.77 -2.32
N ALA A 86 -15.76 -7.12 -3.27
CA ALA A 86 -17.21 -6.89 -3.28
C ALA A 86 -18.10 -8.14 -3.50
N CYS A 87 -17.52 -9.32 -3.70
CA CYS A 87 -18.24 -10.59 -3.59
C CYS A 87 -17.53 -11.50 -2.59
N ARG A 88 -17.70 -11.22 -1.30
CA ARG A 88 -17.68 -12.25 -0.26
C ARG A 88 -18.40 -11.81 1.00
#